data_AF-B3GV28-F1
#
_entry.id   AF-B3GV28-F1
#
_cell.length_a   1.000
_cell.length_b   1.000
_cell.length_c   1.000
_cell.angle_alpha   90.00
_cell.angle_beta   90.00
_cell.angle_gamma   90.00
#
_symmetry.space_group_name_H-M   'P 1'
#
loop_
_entity.id
_entity.type
_entity.pdbx_description
1 polymer ?
#
loop_
_entity_poly.entity_id
_entity_poly.type
_entity_poly.pdbx_seq_one_letter_code
_entity_poly.pdbx_strand_id
1 'polypeptide(L)'
;MAPIAVGDAIPDGTLAYLDEENKPQSVSIHSLSAGKKVIIFGVPGAFTPTCSLKHVPGFIERAEELKGKGVDEIICISVNDPFVLNSWAKTFPENKHVKFLADGSAKYTHALGLELDLTDKGLGIRSRRFALLVEDLKVKVANVEGGGEFTISSAEDILKAL
;
A
#
# COMPACT_ATOMS: atom_id res chain seq x y z
N MET A 1 -17.76 2.58 6.52
CA MET A 1 -17.93 2.19 5.11
C MET A 1 -17.66 0.69 5.00
N ALA A 2 -18.28 -0.04 4.05
CA ALA A 2 -17.90 -1.43 3.82
C ALA A 2 -16.47 -1.48 3.25
N PRO A 3 -15.61 -2.44 3.63
CA PRO A 3 -14.30 -2.61 3.03
C PRO A 3 -14.41 -2.87 1.53
N ILE A 4 -13.46 -2.31 0.76
CA ILE A 4 -13.27 -2.59 -0.66
C ILE A 4 -13.18 -4.11 -0.92
N ALA A 5 -13.85 -4.59 -1.96
CA ALA A 5 -13.92 -6.00 -2.31
C ALA A 5 -13.64 -6.26 -3.81
N VAL A 6 -13.53 -7.54 -4.17
CA VAL A 6 -13.36 -7.96 -5.57
C VAL A 6 -14.55 -7.49 -6.41
N GLY A 7 -14.27 -6.89 -7.58
CA GLY A 7 -15.27 -6.33 -8.49
C GLY A 7 -15.49 -4.83 -8.33
N ASP A 8 -15.14 -4.27 -7.17
CA ASP A 8 -15.25 -2.83 -6.93
C ASP A 8 -14.26 -2.04 -7.80
N ALA A 9 -14.62 -0.79 -8.10
CA ALA A 9 -13.66 0.17 -8.60
C ALA A 9 -12.98 0.85 -7.41
N ILE A 10 -11.65 0.98 -7.44
CA ILE A 10 -10.94 1.78 -6.44
C ILE A 10 -11.34 3.26 -6.60
N PRO A 11 -11.62 3.98 -5.48
CA PRO A 11 -11.85 5.42 -5.55
C PRO A 11 -10.58 6.13 -6.02
N ASP A 12 -10.73 7.35 -6.55
CA ASP A 12 -9.55 8.20 -6.69
C ASP A 12 -9.16 8.78 -5.31
N GLY A 13 -7.91 9.15 -5.17
CA GLY A 13 -7.39 9.74 -3.95
C GLY A 13 -6.02 10.34 -4.17
N THR A 14 -5.74 11.42 -3.46
CA THR A 14 -4.43 12.08 -3.51
C THR A 14 -3.57 11.61 -2.35
N LEU A 15 -2.41 11.05 -2.66
CA LEU A 15 -1.39 10.65 -1.68
C LEU A 15 -0.15 11.53 -1.81
N ALA A 16 0.59 11.66 -0.72
CA ALA A 16 1.81 12.46 -0.68
C ALA A 16 3.07 11.59 -0.77
N TYR A 17 4.15 12.15 -1.32
CA TYR A 17 5.49 11.57 -1.27
C TYR A 17 6.53 12.70 -1.26
N LEU A 18 7.80 12.38 -1.04
CA LEU A 18 8.89 13.34 -1.22
C LEU A 18 9.65 13.00 -2.50
N ASP A 19 9.94 14.00 -3.32
CA ASP A 19 10.84 13.84 -4.46
C ASP A 19 12.32 13.74 -4.04
N GLU A 20 13.22 13.65 -5.03
CA GLU A 20 14.66 13.52 -4.81
C GLU A 20 15.27 14.73 -4.07
N GLU A 21 14.64 15.89 -4.17
CA GLU A 21 15.03 17.11 -3.44
C GLU A 21 14.39 17.18 -2.04
N ASN A 22 13.70 16.12 -1.61
CA ASN A 22 12.91 16.03 -0.39
C ASN A 22 11.75 17.04 -0.31
N LYS A 23 11.21 17.51 -1.44
CA LYS A 23 10.05 18.40 -1.46
C LYS A 23 8.76 17.58 -1.46
N PRO A 24 7.74 17.97 -0.67
CA PRO A 24 6.44 17.33 -0.70
C PRO A 24 5.79 17.44 -2.07
N GLN A 25 5.45 16.28 -2.62
CA GLN A 25 4.69 16.12 -3.86
C GLN A 25 3.38 15.40 -3.56
N SER A 26 2.45 15.46 -4.51
CA SER A 26 1.16 14.77 -4.44
C SER A 26 0.91 14.02 -5.74
N VAL A 27 0.27 12.86 -5.63
CA VAL A 27 -0.06 12.01 -6.78
C VAL A 27 -1.47 11.42 -6.60
N SER A 28 -2.22 11.35 -7.70
CA SER A 28 -3.53 10.69 -7.73
C SER A 28 -3.35 9.18 -7.91
N ILE A 29 -4.13 8.39 -7.17
CA ILE A 29 -4.17 6.93 -7.34
C ILE A 29 -4.62 6.55 -8.75
N HIS A 30 -5.63 7.22 -9.30
CA HIS A 30 -6.07 6.95 -10.67
C HIS A 30 -4.98 7.22 -11.70
N SER A 31 -4.18 8.28 -11.52
CA SER A 31 -3.04 8.56 -12.41
C SER A 31 -1.98 7.43 -12.43
N LEU A 32 -1.89 6.67 -11.35
CA LEU A 32 -0.99 5.51 -11.24
C LEU A 32 -1.64 4.20 -11.70
N SER A 33 -2.97 4.13 -11.79
CA SER A 33 -3.70 2.84 -11.86
C SER A 33 -4.61 2.69 -13.08
N ALA A 34 -5.03 3.79 -13.73
CA ALA A 34 -5.91 3.74 -14.89
C ALA A 34 -5.20 3.08 -16.09
N GLY A 35 -5.88 2.15 -16.77
CA GLY A 35 -5.32 1.39 -17.88
C GLY A 35 -4.12 0.49 -17.54
N LYS A 36 -3.86 0.25 -16.25
CA LYS A 36 -2.68 -0.49 -15.76
C LYS A 36 -3.09 -1.65 -14.86
N LYS A 37 -2.15 -2.59 -14.69
CA LYS A 37 -2.19 -3.62 -13.64
C LYS A 37 -1.31 -3.17 -12.49
N VAL A 38 -1.90 -2.91 -11.33
CA VAL A 38 -1.18 -2.37 -10.18
C VAL A 38 -1.44 -3.18 -8.92
N ILE A 39 -0.42 -3.24 -8.07
CA ILE A 39 -0.53 -3.78 -6.72
C ILE A 39 -0.57 -2.60 -5.75
N ILE A 40 -1.58 -2.58 -4.89
CA ILE A 40 -1.68 -1.61 -3.81
C ILE A 40 -1.72 -2.39 -2.50
N PHE A 41 -0.73 -2.21 -1.65
CA PHE A 41 -0.71 -2.84 -0.33
C PHE A 41 -0.61 -1.78 0.77
N GLY A 42 -1.32 -2.01 1.86
CA GLY A 42 -1.37 -1.12 3.01
C GLY A 42 -0.70 -1.73 4.23
N VAL A 43 -0.09 -0.88 5.04
CA VAL A 43 0.50 -1.26 6.34
C VAL A 43 -0.02 -0.39 7.48
N PRO A 44 -0.15 -0.94 8.70
CA PRO A 44 -0.55 -0.15 9.88
C PRO A 44 0.42 0.97 10.28
N GLY A 45 1.68 0.91 9.86
CA GLY A 45 2.62 1.98 10.16
C GLY A 45 4.05 1.66 9.77
N ALA A 46 4.74 2.70 9.30
CA ALA A 46 6.19 2.71 9.12
C ALA A 46 6.90 2.29 10.41
N PHE A 47 8.06 1.65 10.27
CA PHE A 47 8.92 1.17 11.37
C PHE A 47 8.31 0.13 12.32
N THR A 48 7.07 -0.32 12.11
CA THR A 48 6.50 -1.41 12.93
C THR A 48 7.06 -2.78 12.51
N PRO A 49 7.22 -3.76 13.43
CA PRO A 49 8.00 -4.98 13.18
C PRO A 49 7.53 -5.80 11.96
N THR A 50 6.26 -6.20 11.91
CA THR A 50 5.74 -7.03 10.80
C THR A 50 5.80 -6.31 9.46
N CYS A 51 5.59 -4.99 9.45
CA CYS A 51 5.64 -4.19 8.24
C CYS A 51 7.07 -4.09 7.70
N SER A 52 8.04 -3.88 8.59
CA SER A 52 9.44 -3.62 8.24
C SER A 52 10.27 -4.88 8.02
N LEU A 53 9.90 -6.01 8.65
CA LEU A 53 10.67 -7.25 8.59
C LEU A 53 10.07 -8.30 7.65
N LYS A 54 8.81 -8.13 7.21
CA LYS A 54 8.10 -9.14 6.41
C LYS A 54 7.34 -8.54 5.24
N HIS A 55 6.36 -7.66 5.51
CA HIS A 55 5.40 -7.25 4.48
C HIS A 55 6.06 -6.46 3.34
N VAL A 56 6.76 -5.36 3.66
CA VAL A 56 7.46 -4.55 2.67
C VAL A 56 8.62 -5.30 2.01
N PRO A 57 9.54 -5.96 2.76
CA PRO A 57 10.61 -6.75 2.16
C PRO A 57 10.11 -7.80 1.17
N GLY A 58 9.02 -8.52 1.48
CA GLY A 58 8.46 -9.52 0.57
C GLY A 58 8.05 -8.93 -0.79
N PHE A 59 7.43 -7.75 -0.82
CA PHE A 59 7.11 -7.06 -2.07
C PHE A 59 8.35 -6.54 -2.80
N ILE A 60 9.37 -6.10 -2.09
CA ILE A 60 10.64 -5.65 -2.69
C ILE A 60 11.39 -6.82 -3.33
N GLU A 61 11.54 -7.93 -2.60
CA GLU A 61 12.24 -9.14 -3.07
C GLU A 61 11.55 -9.75 -4.30
N ARG A 62 10.21 -9.71 -4.34
CA ARG A 62 9.39 -10.25 -5.45
C ARG A 62 9.10 -9.24 -6.56
N ALA A 63 9.56 -8.00 -6.45
CA ALA A 63 9.16 -6.94 -7.37
C ALA A 63 9.46 -7.25 -8.83
N GLU A 64 10.65 -7.75 -9.15
CA GLU A 64 11.02 -8.11 -10.53
C GLU A 64 10.13 -9.22 -11.10
N GLU A 65 9.78 -10.22 -10.27
CA GLU A 65 8.88 -11.31 -10.66
C GLU A 65 7.46 -10.80 -10.93
N LEU A 66 6.95 -9.95 -10.04
CA LEU A 66 5.64 -9.30 -10.18
C LEU A 66 5.58 -8.45 -11.47
N LYS A 67 6.63 -7.64 -11.73
CA LYS A 67 6.71 -6.83 -12.96
C LYS A 67 6.85 -7.70 -14.21
N GLY A 68 7.62 -8.79 -14.14
CA GLY A 68 7.72 -9.78 -15.21
C GLY A 68 6.38 -10.44 -15.59
N LYS A 69 5.43 -10.48 -14.65
CA LYS A 69 4.03 -10.91 -14.87
C LYS A 69 3.10 -9.78 -15.33
N GLY A 70 3.64 -8.62 -15.71
CA GLY A 70 2.87 -7.50 -16.26
C GLY A 70 2.27 -6.57 -15.22
N VAL A 71 2.78 -6.55 -13.97
CA VAL A 71 2.44 -5.50 -12.99
C VAL A 71 3.23 -4.23 -13.31
N ASP A 72 2.52 -3.12 -13.53
CA ASP A 72 3.10 -1.83 -13.87
C ASP A 72 3.67 -1.11 -12.63
N GLU A 73 2.90 -1.11 -11.53
CA GLU A 73 3.18 -0.37 -10.30
C GLU A 73 2.97 -1.22 -9.06
N ILE A 74 3.87 -1.06 -8.07
CA ILE A 74 3.73 -1.65 -6.74
C ILE A 74 3.74 -0.52 -5.72
N ILE A 75 2.63 -0.32 -5.01
CA ILE A 75 2.38 0.85 -4.17
C ILE A 75 2.19 0.41 -2.72
N CYS A 76 3.04 0.92 -1.83
CA CYS A 76 2.90 0.82 -0.38
C CYS A 76 2.20 2.07 0.17
N ILE A 77 1.06 1.89 0.85
CA ILE A 77 0.31 2.96 1.51
C ILE A 77 0.43 2.82 3.03
N SER A 78 0.62 3.94 3.72
CA SER A 78 0.52 4.01 5.19
C SER A 78 -0.09 5.33 5.64
N VAL A 79 -0.78 5.29 6.79
CA VAL A 79 -1.23 6.49 7.51
C VAL A 79 -0.07 7.05 8.34
N ASN A 80 0.97 7.46 7.63
CA ASN A 80 2.08 8.26 8.13
C ASN A 80 2.19 9.49 7.24
N ASP A 81 2.83 10.56 7.72
CA ASP A 81 3.20 11.69 6.88
C ASP A 81 4.30 11.30 5.86
N PRO A 82 4.46 12.07 4.76
CA PRO A 82 5.44 11.75 3.73
C PRO A 82 6.90 11.81 4.21
N PHE A 83 7.21 12.56 5.27
CA PHE A 83 8.59 12.67 5.79
C PHE A 83 9.01 11.39 6.51
N VAL A 84 8.14 10.87 7.36
CA VAL A 84 8.32 9.56 8.01
C VAL A 84 8.39 8.46 6.96
N LEU A 85 7.46 8.47 5.98
CA LEU A 85 7.42 7.41 4.98
C LEU A 85 8.63 7.41 4.05
N ASN A 86 9.13 8.59 3.64
CA ASN A 86 10.37 8.72 2.89
C ASN A 86 11.58 8.22 3.69
N SER A 87 11.66 8.56 4.97
CA SER A 87 12.75 8.11 5.84
C SER A 87 12.72 6.59 6.04
N TRP A 88 11.52 6.01 6.14
CA TRP A 88 11.34 4.56 6.22
C TRP A 88 11.70 3.87 4.92
N ALA A 89 11.29 4.40 3.77
CA ALA A 89 11.63 3.86 2.45
C ALA A 89 13.16 3.75 2.26
N LYS A 90 13.93 4.75 2.73
CA LYS A 90 15.39 4.76 2.69
C LYS A 90 16.05 3.65 3.53
N THR A 91 15.32 3.00 4.44
CA THR A 91 15.82 1.84 5.19
C THR A 91 15.85 0.54 4.39
N PHE A 92 15.26 0.54 3.19
CA PHE A 92 15.28 -0.57 2.24
C PHE A 92 16.14 -0.20 1.01
N PRO A 93 17.49 -0.20 1.14
CA PRO A 93 18.39 0.23 0.07
C PRO A 93 18.28 -0.61 -1.22
N GLU A 94 17.76 -1.83 -1.13
CA GLU A 94 17.51 -2.74 -2.24
C GLU A 94 16.20 -2.44 -3.00
N ASN A 95 15.35 -1.54 -2.48
CA ASN A 95 14.11 -1.16 -3.15
C ASN A 95 14.36 -0.40 -4.46
N LYS A 96 13.86 -0.94 -5.57
CA LYS A 96 13.90 -0.31 -6.89
C LYS A 96 12.53 0.01 -7.49
N HIS A 97 11.47 -0.59 -6.95
CA HIS A 97 10.16 -0.66 -7.63
C HIS A 97 8.98 -0.27 -6.76
N VAL A 98 9.07 -0.43 -5.44
CA VAL A 98 7.97 -0.14 -4.53
C VAL A 98 7.89 1.37 -4.28
N LYS A 99 6.75 1.98 -4.62
CA LYS A 99 6.44 3.38 -4.35
C LYS A 99 5.82 3.51 -2.97
N PHE A 100 6.42 4.32 -2.11
CA PHE A 100 5.90 4.60 -0.78
C PHE A 100 5.07 5.89 -0.80
N LEU A 101 3.77 5.77 -0.61
CA LEU A 101 2.82 6.89 -0.68
C LEU A 101 2.11 7.09 0.66
N ALA A 102 2.18 8.31 1.16
CA ALA A 102 1.64 8.71 2.45
C ALA A 102 0.16 9.12 2.34
N ASP A 103 -0.68 8.47 3.12
CA ASP A 103 -2.06 8.87 3.39
C ASP A 103 -2.15 9.49 4.80
N GLY A 104 -1.41 10.58 5.03
CA GLY A 104 -1.18 11.12 6.38
C GLY A 104 -2.44 11.55 7.14
N SER A 105 -3.58 11.73 6.46
CA SER A 105 -4.87 12.04 7.08
C SER A 105 -5.89 10.91 6.98
N ALA A 106 -5.46 9.70 6.62
CA ALA A 106 -6.29 8.51 6.43
C ALA A 106 -7.47 8.68 5.44
N LYS A 107 -7.44 9.69 4.56
CA LYS A 107 -8.58 10.01 3.69
C LYS A 107 -8.80 8.91 2.67
N TYR A 108 -7.73 8.41 2.07
CA TYR A 108 -7.83 7.34 1.08
C TYR A 108 -8.11 5.99 1.74
N THR A 109 -7.48 5.74 2.88
CA THR A 109 -7.74 4.57 3.74
C THR A 109 -9.21 4.48 4.16
N HIS A 110 -9.82 5.62 4.53
CA HIS A 110 -11.25 5.74 4.82
C HIS A 110 -12.10 5.46 3.59
N ALA A 111 -11.74 6.00 2.42
CA ALA A 111 -12.46 5.78 1.17
C ALA A 111 -12.44 4.30 0.72
N LEU A 112 -11.43 3.53 1.12
CA LEU A 112 -11.38 2.08 0.92
C LEU A 112 -12.13 1.28 2.00
N GLY A 113 -12.60 1.93 3.07
CA GLY A 113 -13.17 1.24 4.23
C GLY A 113 -12.16 0.39 5.01
N LEU A 114 -10.87 0.76 4.95
CA LEU A 114 -9.75 -0.01 5.50
C LEU A 114 -9.10 0.65 6.72
N GLU A 115 -9.85 1.46 7.46
CA GLU A 115 -9.37 2.04 8.72
C GLU A 115 -9.23 0.96 9.81
N LEU A 116 -8.25 1.19 10.66
CA LEU A 116 -7.98 0.43 11.88
C LEU A 116 -7.77 1.44 13.00
N ASP A 117 -8.74 1.52 13.92
CA ASP A 117 -8.61 2.37 15.11
C ASP A 117 -7.73 1.68 16.16
N LEU A 118 -6.57 2.28 16.42
CA LEU A 118 -5.63 1.85 17.45
C LEU A 118 -5.40 2.97 18.48
N THR A 119 -6.40 3.82 18.70
CA THR A 119 -6.35 4.92 19.68
C THR A 119 -6.03 4.40 21.09
N ASP A 120 -6.64 3.31 21.52
CA ASP A 120 -6.36 2.68 22.82
C ASP A 120 -4.92 2.16 22.96
N LYS A 121 -4.22 1.96 21.84
CA LYS A 121 -2.79 1.59 21.80
C LYS A 121 -1.87 2.80 21.60
N GLY A 122 -2.41 4.02 21.61
CA GLY A 122 -1.65 5.26 21.42
C GLY A 122 -1.22 5.53 19.98
N LEU A 123 -1.82 4.85 18.98
CA LEU A 123 -1.42 4.97 17.58
C LEU A 123 -2.40 5.79 16.72
N GLY A 124 -3.63 5.98 17.20
CA GLY A 124 -4.71 6.64 16.45
C GLY A 124 -5.25 5.78 15.31
N ILE A 125 -5.89 6.43 14.33
CA ILE A 125 -6.39 5.77 13.12
C ILE A 125 -5.22 5.38 12.22
N ARG A 126 -5.20 4.12 11.78
CA ARG A 126 -4.22 3.54 10.86
C ARG A 126 -4.90 2.83 9.69
N SER A 127 -4.09 2.39 8.73
CA SER A 127 -4.55 1.43 7.72
C SER A 127 -4.57 0.03 8.30
N ARG A 128 -5.60 -0.76 7.97
CA ARG A 128 -5.51 -2.22 8.03
C ARG A 128 -4.36 -2.69 7.15
N ARG A 129 -3.85 -3.87 7.44
CA ARG A 129 -2.95 -4.55 6.50
C ARG A 129 -3.76 -5.14 5.37
N PHE A 130 -3.36 -4.89 4.13
CA PHE A 130 -4.02 -5.46 2.96
C PHE A 130 -3.07 -5.54 1.76
N ALA A 131 -3.45 -6.31 0.75
CA ALA A 131 -2.91 -6.27 -0.60
C ALA A 131 -4.03 -6.41 -1.62
N LEU A 132 -4.07 -5.49 -2.58
CA LEU A 132 -5.01 -5.48 -3.70
C LEU A 132 -4.25 -5.72 -5.01
N LEU A 133 -4.82 -6.54 -5.88
CA LEU A 133 -4.49 -6.54 -7.30
C LEU A 133 -5.59 -5.78 -8.03
N VAL A 134 -5.21 -4.74 -8.75
CA VAL A 134 -6.12 -3.86 -9.48
C VAL A 134 -5.75 -3.86 -10.95
N GLU A 135 -6.74 -4.06 -11.82
CA GLU A 135 -6.58 -3.94 -13.27
C GLU A 135 -7.58 -2.92 -13.80
N ASP A 136 -7.07 -1.86 -14.42
CA ASP A 136 -7.87 -0.74 -14.93
C ASP A 136 -8.90 -0.25 -13.90
N LEU A 137 -8.39 0.18 -12.74
CA LEU A 137 -9.16 0.65 -11.58
C LEU A 137 -10.09 -0.40 -10.93
N LYS A 138 -10.20 -1.62 -11.48
CA LYS A 138 -11.06 -2.68 -10.93
C LYS A 138 -10.28 -3.64 -10.06
N VAL A 139 -10.77 -3.89 -8.85
CA VAL A 139 -10.19 -4.84 -7.91
C VAL A 139 -10.41 -6.27 -8.38
N LYS A 140 -9.33 -6.99 -8.61
CA LYS A 140 -9.32 -8.42 -9.00
C LYS A 140 -9.03 -9.32 -7.80
N VAL A 141 -8.23 -8.85 -6.86
CA VAL A 141 -7.91 -9.54 -5.60
C VAL A 141 -8.03 -8.53 -4.47
N ALA A 142 -8.65 -8.94 -3.37
CA ALA A 142 -8.82 -8.12 -2.16
C ALA A 142 -8.42 -8.93 -0.91
N ASN A 143 -7.11 -8.97 -0.63
CA ASN A 143 -6.59 -9.67 0.54
C ASN A 143 -6.49 -8.69 1.72
N VAL A 144 -7.56 -8.61 2.51
CA VAL A 144 -7.69 -7.67 3.64
C VAL A 144 -7.60 -8.44 4.96
N GLU A 145 -6.62 -8.11 5.79
CA GLU A 145 -6.44 -8.74 7.11
C GLU A 145 -7.47 -8.19 8.11
N GLY A 146 -7.86 -9.02 9.10
CA GLY A 146 -8.79 -8.63 10.16
C GLY A 146 -8.22 -7.64 11.17
N GLY A 147 -6.90 -7.45 11.17
CA GLY A 147 -6.19 -6.57 12.11
C GLY A 147 -4.69 -6.49 11.87
N GLY A 148 -3.89 -6.77 12.91
CA GLY A 148 -2.43 -6.73 12.87
C GLY A 148 -1.76 -7.94 12.19
N GLU A 149 -2.55 -8.90 11.76
CA GLU A 149 -2.15 -10.18 11.14
C GLU A 149 -1.43 -9.97 9.81
N PHE A 150 -0.76 -11.02 9.33
CA PHE A 150 -0.10 -11.07 8.03
C PHE A 150 -0.19 -12.52 7.53
N THR A 151 -1.28 -12.85 6.85
CA THR A 151 -1.65 -14.22 6.50
C THR A 151 -2.00 -14.40 5.03
N ILE A 152 -2.65 -13.42 4.44
CA ILE A 152 -3.15 -13.45 3.05
C ILE A 152 -2.66 -12.25 2.23
N SER A 153 -2.12 -11.22 2.88
CA SER A 153 -1.68 -10.01 2.18
C SER A 153 -0.24 -10.08 1.64
N SER A 154 0.37 -11.26 1.54
CA SER A 154 1.77 -11.39 1.11
C SER A 154 1.95 -11.19 -0.40
N ALA A 155 3.19 -10.91 -0.82
CA ALA A 155 3.54 -10.86 -2.24
C ALA A 155 3.36 -12.24 -2.90
N GLU A 156 3.63 -13.33 -2.17
CA GLU A 156 3.40 -14.69 -2.61
C GLU A 156 1.91 -14.96 -2.89
N ASP A 157 1.00 -14.45 -2.06
CA ASP A 157 -0.43 -14.62 -2.27
C ASP A 157 -0.93 -13.85 -3.48
N ILE A 158 -0.38 -12.65 -3.75
CA ILE A 158 -0.64 -11.93 -4.99
C ILE A 158 -0.07 -12.68 -6.21
N LEU A 159 1.15 -13.22 -6.13
CA LEU A 159 1.78 -13.98 -7.21
C LEU A 159 0.98 -15.21 -7.65
N LYS A 160 0.30 -15.88 -6.71
CA LYS A 160 -0.59 -17.02 -6.99
C LYS A 160 -1.84 -16.61 -7.77
N ALA A 161 -2.24 -15.35 -7.69
CA ALA A 161 -3.44 -14.82 -8.33
C ALA A 161 -3.17 -14.12 -9.68
N LEU A 162 -1.89 -13.94 -10.05
CA LEU A 162 -1.40 -13.40 -11.33
C LEU A 162 -1.13 -14.50 -12.36
#